data_AF-A0AA51L6P4-F1
#
_entry.id   AF-A0AA51L6P4-F1
#
_cell.length_a   1.000
_cell.length_b   1.000
_cell.length_c   1.000
_cell.angle_alpha   90.00
_cell.angle_beta   90.00
_cell.angle_gamma   90.00
#
_symmetry.space_group_name_H-M   'P 1'
#
loop_
_entity.id
_entity.type
_entity.pdbx_description
1 polymer ?
#
loop_
_entity_poly.entity_id
_entity_poly.type
_entity_poly.pdbx_seq_one_letter_code
_entity_poly.pdbx_strand_id
1 'polypeptide(L)'
;METLIMFADMAMYEAKNQGGNCAVLYHDQLNEKNRDRLRVETQLRKAIQEEKMNVFFQPKINVKTGFITGAEALVRWNDEILGNIPPDKFIPIAEDTGLIQPLWEFVMKEACSKAVRWNEKCTPPLTIAVNFSAKQFQDSPGMVKKVREILELSGLSAHFFEIEITESVLLYNTSETIAALREIQEEGAKISIDDFGTGYSSLSYLKKFPIDKLKIDKSFIKDMDEKHQNTEIADAIINLARSLRLQVIAEGVEKDYQLHYLLENNCEEMQGYYFSKPVNSEQFEKLLSKQGTFAAL
;
A
#
# COMPACT_ATOMS: atom_id res chain seq x y z
N MET A 1 -35.19 13.04 -20.31
CA MET A 1 -34.50 13.79 -19.25
C MET A 1 -33.66 12.86 -18.37
N GLU A 2 -34.22 11.75 -17.89
CA GLU A 2 -33.50 10.72 -17.12
C GLU A 2 -32.25 10.17 -17.82
N THR A 3 -32.30 9.92 -19.14
CA THR A 3 -31.13 9.43 -19.90
C THR A 3 -29.98 10.44 -19.93
N LEU A 4 -30.27 11.74 -20.01
CA LEU A 4 -29.25 12.79 -20.00
C LEU A 4 -28.62 12.94 -18.61
N ILE A 5 -29.41 12.79 -17.55
CA ILE A 5 -28.92 12.77 -16.16
C ILE A 5 -27.99 11.56 -15.96
N MET A 6 -28.41 10.37 -16.43
CA MET A 6 -27.57 9.17 -16.41
C MET A 6 -26.25 9.38 -17.16
N PHE A 7 -26.27 9.99 -18.34
CA PHE A 7 -25.05 10.28 -19.10
C PHE A 7 -24.15 11.31 -18.41
N ALA A 8 -24.72 12.31 -17.75
CA ALA A 8 -23.97 13.28 -16.95
C ALA A 8 -23.31 12.62 -15.73
N ASP A 9 -24.01 11.71 -15.05
CA ASP A 9 -23.45 10.92 -13.94
C ASP A 9 -22.29 10.05 -14.43
N MET A 10 -22.43 9.36 -15.57
CA MET A 10 -21.37 8.54 -16.15
C MET A 10 -20.12 9.36 -16.48
N ALA A 11 -20.30 10.56 -17.04
CA ALA A 11 -19.20 11.47 -17.35
C ALA A 11 -18.54 12.02 -16.08
N MET A 12 -19.31 12.36 -15.05
CA MET A 12 -18.79 12.76 -13.74
C MET A 12 -17.95 11.64 -13.10
N TYR A 13 -18.40 10.38 -13.18
CA TYR A 13 -17.64 9.25 -12.66
C TYR A 13 -16.33 9.02 -13.42
N GLU A 14 -16.32 9.17 -14.74
CA GLU A 14 -15.08 9.08 -15.51
C GLU A 14 -14.10 10.18 -15.11
N ALA A 15 -14.59 11.40 -14.85
CA ALA A 15 -13.74 12.48 -14.34
C ALA A 15 -13.11 12.13 -12.99
N LYS A 16 -13.83 11.45 -12.10
CA LYS A 16 -13.26 10.94 -10.84
C LYS A 16 -12.18 9.89 -11.08
N ASN A 17 -12.40 8.94 -11.99
CA ASN A 17 -11.40 7.90 -12.32
C ASN A 17 -10.10 8.48 -12.90
N GLN A 18 -10.16 9.64 -13.56
CA GLN A 18 -8.98 10.34 -14.10
C GLN A 18 -8.22 11.16 -13.03
N GLY A 19 -8.46 10.90 -11.74
CA GLY A 19 -7.86 11.63 -10.62
C GLY A 19 -8.67 12.85 -10.17
N GLY A 20 -9.90 13.02 -10.67
CA GLY A 20 -10.73 14.18 -10.38
C GLY A 20 -10.24 15.45 -11.07
N ASN A 21 -10.77 16.60 -10.63
CA ASN A 21 -10.38 17.95 -11.08
C ASN A 21 -10.35 18.16 -12.62
N CYS A 22 -11.19 17.43 -13.34
CA CYS A 22 -11.36 17.54 -14.78
C CYS A 22 -12.84 17.45 -15.16
N ALA A 23 -13.16 17.82 -16.40
CA ALA A 23 -14.50 17.66 -16.96
C ALA A 23 -14.42 16.65 -18.09
N VAL A 24 -15.30 15.64 -18.05
CA VAL A 24 -15.44 14.65 -19.11
C VAL A 24 -16.79 14.84 -19.75
N LEU A 25 -16.86 14.66 -21.08
CA LEU A 25 -18.11 14.64 -21.82
C LEU A 25 -18.53 13.19 -22.07
N TYR A 26 -19.84 12.94 -22.05
CA TYR A 26 -20.35 11.62 -22.36
C TYR A 26 -20.03 11.20 -23.80
N HIS A 27 -19.56 9.96 -23.96
CA HIS A 27 -19.43 9.27 -25.24
C HIS A 27 -19.69 7.78 -25.05
N ASP A 28 -20.04 7.04 -26.12
CA ASP A 28 -20.52 5.66 -26.01
C ASP A 28 -19.54 4.68 -25.36
N GLN A 29 -18.22 4.90 -25.49
CA GLN A 29 -17.23 4.09 -24.76
C GLN A 29 -17.35 4.20 -23.22
N LEU A 30 -17.98 5.25 -22.68
CA LEU A 30 -18.27 5.34 -21.24
C LEU A 30 -19.35 4.34 -20.82
N ASN A 31 -20.31 4.01 -21.68
CA ASN A 31 -21.29 2.95 -21.38
C ASN A 31 -20.61 1.60 -21.24
N GLU A 32 -19.64 1.28 -22.10
CA GLU A 32 -18.89 0.04 -22.04
C GLU A 32 -18.04 -0.03 -20.76
N LYS A 33 -17.32 1.05 -20.43
CA LYS A 33 -16.58 1.16 -19.16
C LYS A 33 -17.48 0.95 -17.93
N ASN A 34 -18.68 1.54 -17.92
CA ASN A 34 -19.61 1.36 -16.80
C ASN A 34 -20.17 -0.06 -16.69
N ARG A 35 -20.45 -0.72 -17.83
CA ARG A 35 -20.86 -2.15 -17.82
C ARG A 35 -19.76 -3.03 -17.28
N ASP A 36 -18.51 -2.79 -17.69
CA ASP A 36 -17.36 -3.54 -17.18
C ASP A 36 -17.14 -3.30 -15.69
N ARG A 37 -17.29 -2.05 -15.22
CA ARG A 37 -17.24 -1.72 -13.79
C ARG A 37 -18.29 -2.50 -12.98
N LEU A 38 -19.55 -2.51 -13.43
CA LEU A 38 -20.61 -3.25 -12.75
C LEU A 38 -20.35 -4.76 -12.71
N ARG A 39 -19.79 -5.32 -13.79
CA ARG A 39 -19.37 -6.73 -13.83
C ARG A 39 -18.29 -7.01 -12.80
N VAL A 40 -17.27 -6.16 -12.72
CA VAL A 40 -16.18 -6.27 -11.75
C VAL A 40 -16.71 -6.13 -10.32
N GLU A 41 -17.57 -5.15 -10.03
CA GLU A 41 -18.20 -5.01 -8.71
C GLU A 41 -18.97 -6.28 -8.29
N THR A 42 -19.82 -6.79 -9.20
CA THR A 42 -20.65 -7.97 -8.94
C THR A 42 -19.78 -9.19 -8.63
N GLN A 43 -18.71 -9.39 -9.40
CA GLN A 43 -17.79 -10.50 -9.19
C GLN A 43 -16.91 -10.30 -7.96
N LEU A 44 -16.50 -9.07 -7.65
CA LEU A 44 -15.70 -8.75 -6.47
C LEU A 44 -16.46 -9.08 -5.19
N ARG A 45 -17.75 -8.71 -5.13
CA ARG A 45 -18.62 -9.04 -3.99
C ARG A 45 -18.68 -10.55 -3.74
N LYS A 46 -18.84 -11.36 -4.80
CA LYS A 46 -18.84 -12.82 -4.70
C LYS A 46 -17.48 -13.35 -4.25
N ALA A 47 -16.39 -12.87 -4.86
CA ALA A 47 -15.03 -13.32 -4.54
C ALA A 47 -14.66 -13.07 -3.08
N ILE A 48 -15.08 -11.94 -2.51
CA ILE A 48 -14.89 -11.64 -1.08
C ILE A 48 -15.74 -12.57 -0.21
N GLN A 49 -17.01 -12.80 -0.56
CA GLN A 49 -17.91 -13.68 0.19
C GLN A 49 -17.49 -15.17 0.16
N GLU A 50 -16.92 -15.61 -0.96
CA GLU A 50 -16.46 -16.98 -1.17
C GLU A 50 -14.98 -17.17 -0.78
N GLU A 51 -14.33 -16.14 -0.21
CA GLU A 51 -12.89 -16.15 0.16
C GLU A 51 -11.96 -16.59 -0.98
N LYS A 52 -12.30 -16.24 -2.23
CA LYS A 52 -11.54 -16.61 -3.45
C LYS A 52 -10.43 -15.62 -3.82
N MET A 53 -10.12 -14.71 -2.91
CA MET A 53 -9.03 -13.75 -3.08
C MET A 53 -7.71 -14.36 -2.64
N ASN A 54 -6.60 -13.81 -3.10
CA ASN A 54 -5.27 -14.23 -2.68
C ASN A 54 -4.51 -13.03 -2.13
N VAL A 55 -3.57 -13.28 -1.22
CA VAL A 55 -2.64 -12.25 -0.75
C VAL A 55 -1.24 -12.68 -1.16
N PHE A 56 -0.56 -11.75 -1.83
CA PHE A 56 0.83 -11.90 -2.21
C PHE A 56 1.66 -10.97 -1.34
N PHE A 57 2.93 -11.29 -1.21
CA PHE A 57 3.85 -10.62 -0.30
C PHE A 57 5.05 -10.14 -1.08
N GLN A 58 5.36 -8.86 -0.94
CA GLN A 58 6.59 -8.30 -1.48
C GLN A 58 7.58 -8.03 -0.34
N PRO A 59 8.81 -8.56 -0.41
CA PRO A 59 9.77 -8.35 0.66
C PRO A 59 10.30 -6.92 0.68
N LYS A 60 10.47 -6.38 1.88
CA LYS A 60 11.24 -5.19 2.20
C LYS A 60 12.63 -5.64 2.67
N ILE A 61 13.68 -5.11 2.07
CA ILE A 61 15.06 -5.55 2.29
C ILE A 61 15.85 -4.43 2.94
N ASN A 62 16.56 -4.74 4.03
CA ASN A 62 17.69 -3.91 4.43
C ASN A 62 18.88 -4.27 3.53
N VAL A 63 19.25 -3.38 2.61
CA VAL A 63 20.25 -3.69 1.59
C VAL A 63 21.68 -3.77 2.14
N LYS A 64 21.96 -3.15 3.30
CA LYS A 64 23.27 -3.26 3.95
C LYS A 64 23.49 -4.64 4.54
N THR A 65 22.44 -5.24 5.12
CA THR A 65 22.53 -6.56 5.75
C THR A 65 22.12 -7.69 4.80
N GLY A 66 21.34 -7.38 3.77
CA GLY A 66 20.75 -8.36 2.84
C GLY A 66 19.59 -9.15 3.46
N PHE A 67 19.09 -8.75 4.63
CA PHE A 67 17.98 -9.40 5.32
C PHE A 67 16.64 -8.79 4.93
N ILE A 68 15.61 -9.64 4.91
CA ILE A 68 14.22 -9.20 4.78
C ILE A 68 13.80 -8.61 6.13
N THR A 69 13.46 -7.32 6.15
CA THR A 69 13.01 -6.59 7.35
C THR A 69 11.50 -6.62 7.51
N GLY A 70 10.77 -6.79 6.41
CA GLY A 70 9.33 -6.83 6.41
C GLY A 70 8.75 -7.36 5.12
N ALA A 71 7.43 -7.44 5.05
CA ALA A 71 6.71 -7.74 3.83
C ALA A 71 5.50 -6.82 3.69
N GLU A 72 5.23 -6.37 2.48
CA GLU A 72 3.96 -5.73 2.14
C GLU A 72 2.95 -6.77 1.66
N ALA A 73 1.78 -6.80 2.30
CA ALA A 73 0.67 -7.66 1.92
C ALA A 73 -0.17 -7.00 0.82
N LEU A 74 -0.22 -7.66 -0.32
CA LEU A 74 -0.76 -7.14 -1.57
C LEU A 74 -1.85 -8.07 -2.09
N VAL A 75 -3.10 -7.61 -2.07
CA VAL A 75 -4.22 -8.41 -2.54
C VAL A 75 -4.13 -8.70 -4.05
N ARG A 76 -4.49 -9.91 -4.44
CA ARG A 76 -4.54 -10.39 -5.83
C ARG A 76 -5.88 -11.05 -6.08
N TRP A 77 -6.43 -10.76 -7.24
CA TRP A 77 -7.71 -11.30 -7.66
C TRP A 77 -7.61 -11.95 -9.02
N ASN A 78 -7.85 -13.26 -9.03
CA ASN A 78 -8.05 -14.02 -10.25
C ASN A 78 -9.48 -14.56 -10.24
N ASP A 79 -10.30 -14.09 -11.16
CA ASP A 79 -11.68 -14.51 -11.34
C ASP A 79 -11.76 -15.54 -12.47
N GLU A 80 -12.61 -16.56 -12.32
CA GLU A 80 -12.76 -17.63 -13.31
C GLU A 80 -13.25 -17.12 -14.68
N ILE A 81 -14.02 -16.03 -14.70
CA ILE A 81 -14.63 -15.46 -15.92
C ILE A 81 -13.81 -14.28 -16.44
N LEU A 82 -13.40 -13.38 -15.54
CA LEU A 82 -12.72 -12.12 -15.89
C LEU A 82 -11.19 -12.26 -15.94
N GLY A 83 -10.65 -13.40 -15.51
CA GLY A 83 -9.22 -13.66 -15.42
C GLY A 83 -8.54 -12.85 -14.31
N ASN A 84 -7.27 -12.55 -14.51
CA ASN A 84 -6.49 -11.76 -13.55
C ASN A 84 -6.88 -10.27 -13.61
N ILE A 85 -7.39 -9.75 -12.51
CA ILE A 85 -7.83 -8.35 -12.39
C ILE A 85 -6.80 -7.60 -11.51
N PRO A 86 -6.15 -6.55 -12.02
CA PRO A 86 -5.13 -5.83 -11.25
C PRO A 86 -5.75 -5.01 -10.11
N PRO A 87 -5.03 -4.82 -8.99
CA PRO A 87 -5.45 -3.98 -7.86
C PRO A 87 -6.00 -2.61 -8.26
N ASP A 88 -5.29 -1.91 -9.14
CA ASP A 88 -5.65 -0.57 -9.64
C ASP A 88 -7.04 -0.52 -10.33
N LYS A 89 -7.59 -1.68 -10.72
CA LYS A 89 -8.92 -1.78 -11.33
C LYS A 89 -10.02 -2.06 -10.30
N PHE A 90 -9.77 -2.91 -9.29
CA PHE A 90 -10.82 -3.34 -8.37
C PHE A 90 -10.80 -2.62 -7.02
N ILE A 91 -9.66 -2.09 -6.56
CA ILE A 91 -9.57 -1.32 -5.30
C ILE A 91 -10.44 -0.07 -5.37
N PRO A 92 -10.38 0.79 -6.42
CA PRO A 92 -11.24 1.97 -6.50
C PRO A 92 -12.74 1.62 -6.49
N ILE A 93 -13.11 0.50 -7.12
CA ILE A 93 -14.48 -0.02 -7.08
C ILE A 93 -14.83 -0.42 -5.66
N ALA A 94 -13.94 -1.14 -4.96
CA ALA A 94 -14.17 -1.54 -3.58
C ALA A 94 -14.38 -0.36 -2.64
N GLU A 95 -13.60 0.72 -2.81
CA GLU A 95 -13.72 1.95 -2.05
C GLU A 95 -15.06 2.68 -2.29
N ASP A 96 -15.46 2.77 -3.55
CA ASP A 96 -16.71 3.44 -3.94
C ASP A 96 -17.97 2.67 -3.51
N THR A 97 -17.88 1.34 -3.40
CA THR A 97 -19.03 0.46 -3.08
C THR A 97 -19.03 -0.02 -1.63
N GLY A 98 -18.07 0.42 -0.81
CA GLY A 98 -17.90 -0.02 0.58
C GLY A 98 -17.40 -1.46 0.73
N LEU A 99 -17.05 -2.15 -0.36
CA LEU A 99 -16.44 -3.48 -0.32
C LEU A 99 -14.98 -3.45 0.17
N ILE A 100 -14.37 -2.26 0.27
CA ILE A 100 -13.01 -2.09 0.78
C ILE A 100 -12.85 -2.61 2.21
N GLN A 101 -13.87 -2.45 3.06
CA GLN A 101 -13.83 -2.93 4.45
C GLN A 101 -13.72 -4.46 4.54
N PRO A 102 -14.65 -5.27 3.98
CA PRO A 102 -14.53 -6.72 4.05
C PRO A 102 -13.32 -7.25 3.27
N LEU A 103 -12.91 -6.58 2.19
CA LEU A 103 -11.66 -6.90 1.47
C LEU A 103 -10.43 -6.70 2.36
N TRP A 104 -10.34 -5.57 3.05
CA TRP A 104 -9.25 -5.26 3.96
C TRP A 104 -9.22 -6.24 5.15
N GLU A 105 -10.38 -6.59 5.71
CA GLU A 105 -10.44 -7.59 6.80
C GLU A 105 -9.91 -8.96 6.36
N PHE A 106 -10.20 -9.38 5.13
CA PHE A 106 -9.63 -10.59 4.55
C PHE A 106 -8.09 -10.51 4.48
N VAL A 107 -7.55 -9.41 3.92
CA VAL A 107 -6.11 -9.20 3.79
C VAL A 107 -5.43 -9.19 5.16
N MET A 108 -5.98 -8.45 6.12
CA MET A 108 -5.44 -8.35 7.49
C MET A 108 -5.36 -9.71 8.17
N LYS A 109 -6.42 -10.53 8.11
CA LYS A 109 -6.44 -11.85 8.75
C LYS A 109 -5.38 -12.77 8.16
N GLU A 110 -5.26 -12.79 6.84
CA GLU A 110 -4.27 -13.62 6.15
C GLU A 110 -2.85 -13.12 6.44
N ALA A 111 -2.59 -11.83 6.28
CA ALA A 111 -1.29 -11.22 6.47
C ALA A 111 -0.78 -11.40 7.91
N CYS A 112 -1.61 -11.13 8.92
CA CYS A 112 -1.23 -11.31 10.31
C CYS A 112 -0.98 -12.78 10.65
N SER A 113 -1.81 -13.70 10.15
CA SER A 113 -1.61 -15.14 10.38
C SER A 113 -0.29 -15.63 9.78
N LYS A 114 0.08 -15.17 8.58
CA LYS A 114 1.37 -15.50 7.95
C LYS A 114 2.54 -14.91 8.71
N ALA A 115 2.46 -13.65 9.11
CA ALA A 115 3.51 -12.97 9.85
C ALA A 115 3.86 -13.69 11.16
N VAL A 116 2.87 -14.17 11.91
CA VAL A 116 3.09 -14.98 13.13
C VAL A 116 3.93 -16.22 12.82
N ARG A 117 3.52 -17.01 11.81
CA ARG A 117 4.22 -18.24 11.41
C ARG A 117 5.64 -17.99 10.91
N TRP A 118 5.86 -16.86 10.22
CA TRP A 118 7.19 -16.48 9.75
C TRP A 118 8.09 -16.02 10.90
N ASN A 119 7.53 -15.26 11.85
CA ASN A 119 8.25 -14.73 13.00
C ASN A 119 8.68 -15.82 14.01
N GLU A 120 8.04 -17.00 14.00
CA GLU A 120 8.54 -18.18 14.73
C GLU A 120 9.91 -18.67 14.22
N LYS A 121 10.26 -18.35 12.97
CA LYS A 121 11.45 -18.86 12.28
C LYS A 121 12.46 -17.77 11.91
N CYS A 122 12.08 -16.50 12.03
CA CYS A 122 12.93 -15.36 11.67
C CYS A 122 13.56 -14.74 12.93
N THR A 123 14.85 -14.39 12.85
CA THR A 123 15.53 -13.63 13.89
C THR A 123 16.45 -12.61 13.22
N PRO A 124 16.17 -11.30 13.33
CA PRO A 124 15.03 -10.71 14.03
C PRO A 124 13.68 -11.02 13.35
N PRO A 125 12.55 -10.88 14.07
CA PRO A 125 11.22 -10.94 13.47
C PRO A 125 11.03 -9.85 12.41
N LEU A 126 10.20 -10.13 11.40
CA LEU A 126 9.86 -9.20 10.33
C LEU A 126 8.56 -8.44 10.64
N THR A 127 8.40 -7.26 10.03
CA THR A 127 7.13 -6.51 10.05
C THR A 127 6.23 -6.94 8.89
N ILE A 128 4.91 -6.93 9.11
CA ILE A 128 3.93 -7.09 8.03
C ILE A 128 3.18 -5.77 7.82
N ALA A 129 3.23 -5.27 6.60
CA ALA A 129 2.57 -4.06 6.17
C ALA A 129 1.26 -4.36 5.46
N VAL A 130 0.20 -3.62 5.80
CA VAL A 130 -1.10 -3.68 5.12
C VAL A 130 -1.54 -2.27 4.74
N ASN A 131 -2.07 -2.12 3.53
CA ASN A 131 -2.58 -0.86 2.99
C ASN A 131 -3.95 -0.49 3.55
N PHE A 132 -4.14 0.79 3.88
CA PHE A 132 -5.38 1.37 4.40
C PHE A 132 -5.86 2.51 3.49
N SER A 133 -7.09 2.40 3.04
CA SER A 133 -7.83 3.47 2.35
C SER A 133 -8.24 4.57 3.33
N ALA A 134 -8.33 5.80 2.82
CA ALA A 134 -8.95 6.92 3.51
C ALA A 134 -10.39 6.63 3.99
N LYS A 135 -11.12 5.74 3.30
CA LYS A 135 -12.49 5.35 3.67
C LYS A 135 -12.56 4.69 5.04
N GLN A 136 -11.54 3.92 5.43
CA GLN A 136 -11.52 3.22 6.72
C GLN A 136 -11.37 4.19 7.91
N PHE A 137 -10.81 5.38 7.68
CA PHE A 137 -10.66 6.39 8.72
C PHE A 137 -11.93 7.24 8.94
N GLN A 138 -12.99 7.04 8.14
CA GLN A 138 -14.29 7.68 8.38
C GLN A 138 -14.97 7.17 9.65
N ASP A 139 -14.76 5.90 10.00
CA ASP A 139 -15.10 5.31 11.30
C ASP A 139 -13.80 4.93 12.03
N SER A 140 -13.02 5.95 12.40
CA SER A 140 -11.73 5.79 13.07
C SER A 140 -11.82 4.89 14.33
N PRO A 141 -12.82 5.03 15.23
CA PRO A 141 -12.97 4.14 16.38
C PRO A 141 -13.26 2.68 16.01
N GLY A 142 -14.12 2.45 15.00
CA GLY A 142 -14.41 1.12 14.49
C GLY A 142 -13.19 0.44 13.87
N MET A 143 -12.38 1.21 13.12
CA MET A 143 -11.13 0.76 12.53
C MET A 143 -10.14 0.29 13.60
N VAL A 144 -9.87 1.11 14.63
CA VAL A 144 -8.96 0.73 15.74
C VAL A 144 -9.43 -0.54 16.42
N LYS A 145 -10.72 -0.63 16.74
CA LYS A 145 -11.30 -1.82 17.36
C LYS A 145 -11.07 -3.07 16.50
N LYS A 146 -11.27 -2.95 15.18
CA LYS A 146 -11.12 -4.07 14.26
C LYS A 146 -9.66 -4.50 14.08
N VAL A 147 -8.72 -3.55 14.04
CA VAL A 147 -7.27 -3.84 14.03
C VAL A 147 -6.88 -4.65 15.27
N ARG A 148 -7.27 -4.18 16.46
CA ARG A 148 -7.02 -4.89 17.72
C ARG A 148 -7.58 -6.30 17.73
N GLU A 149 -8.83 -6.46 17.32
CA GLU A 149 -9.50 -7.75 17.23
C GLU A 149 -8.70 -8.72 16.36
N ILE A 150 -8.22 -8.29 15.19
CA ILE A 150 -7.46 -9.14 14.27
C ILE A 150 -6.06 -9.46 14.82
N LEU A 151 -5.36 -8.48 15.40
CA LEU A 151 -4.05 -8.70 16.03
C LEU A 151 -4.16 -9.68 17.21
N GLU A 152 -5.17 -9.53 18.07
CA GLU A 152 -5.44 -10.43 19.18
C GLU A 152 -5.77 -11.85 18.70
N LEU A 153 -6.69 -11.99 17.74
CA LEU A 153 -7.09 -13.29 17.19
C LEU A 153 -5.95 -14.02 16.48
N SER A 154 -5.09 -13.28 15.78
CA SER A 154 -3.92 -13.86 15.11
C SER A 154 -2.76 -14.17 16.05
N GLY A 155 -2.69 -13.46 17.20
CA GLY A 155 -1.55 -13.50 18.11
C GLY A 155 -0.36 -12.66 17.64
N LEU A 156 -0.52 -11.80 16.63
CA LEU A 156 0.55 -10.92 16.15
C LEU A 156 0.72 -9.75 17.11
N SER A 157 1.94 -9.55 17.63
CA SER A 157 2.27 -8.32 18.35
C SER A 157 2.18 -7.11 17.42
N ALA A 158 1.56 -6.03 17.89
CA ALA A 158 1.49 -4.77 17.14
C ALA A 158 2.88 -4.25 16.72
N HIS A 159 3.95 -4.56 17.47
CA HIS A 159 5.34 -4.20 17.10
C HIS A 159 5.80 -4.77 15.75
N PHE A 160 5.13 -5.81 15.25
CA PHE A 160 5.41 -6.43 13.96
C PHE A 160 4.35 -6.10 12.91
N PHE A 161 3.49 -5.12 13.19
CA PHE A 161 2.45 -4.66 12.28
C PHE A 161 2.75 -3.24 11.80
N GLU A 162 2.60 -3.01 10.49
CA GLU A 162 2.78 -1.72 9.84
C GLU A 162 1.50 -1.34 9.08
N ILE A 163 0.98 -0.15 9.36
CA ILE A 163 -0.14 0.47 8.65
C ILE A 163 0.46 1.34 7.56
N GLU A 164 0.14 1.04 6.30
CA GLU A 164 0.49 1.90 5.17
C GLU A 164 -0.72 2.73 4.77
N ILE A 165 -0.57 4.06 4.77
CA ILE A 165 -1.60 4.99 4.34
C ILE A 165 -1.12 5.80 3.16
N THR A 166 -1.97 6.05 2.16
CA THR A 166 -1.60 6.99 1.09
C THR A 166 -1.56 8.42 1.62
N GLU A 167 -0.85 9.29 0.92
CA GLU A 167 -0.80 10.72 1.20
C GLU A 167 -2.20 11.37 1.30
N SER A 168 -3.17 10.87 0.53
CA SER A 168 -4.56 11.37 0.55
C SER A 168 -5.22 11.30 1.93
N VAL A 169 -4.83 10.33 2.76
CA VAL A 169 -5.32 10.19 4.15
C VAL A 169 -4.94 11.41 4.99
N LEU A 170 -3.80 12.04 4.69
CA LEU A 170 -3.36 13.26 5.37
C LEU A 170 -4.27 14.46 5.08
N LEU A 171 -5.01 14.46 3.98
CA LEU A 171 -6.00 15.51 3.67
C LEU A 171 -7.26 15.36 4.53
N TYR A 172 -7.56 14.14 4.97
CA TYR A 172 -8.56 13.85 6.00
C TYR A 172 -7.99 14.09 7.41
N ASN A 173 -7.22 15.16 7.58
CA ASN A 173 -6.60 15.63 8.83
C ASN A 173 -7.68 16.04 9.86
N THR A 174 -8.39 15.04 10.38
CA THR A 174 -9.28 15.19 11.52
C THR A 174 -8.52 14.85 12.80
N SER A 175 -8.92 15.46 13.91
CA SER A 175 -8.39 15.08 15.22
C SER A 175 -8.63 13.60 15.55
N GLU A 176 -9.70 13.02 15.01
CA GLU A 176 -10.07 11.62 15.20
C GLU A 176 -9.12 10.67 14.48
N THR A 177 -8.79 10.94 13.20
CA THR A 177 -7.83 10.12 12.44
C THR A 177 -6.44 10.11 13.10
N ILE A 178 -5.97 11.27 13.54
CA ILE A 178 -4.67 11.36 14.24
C ILE A 178 -4.71 10.60 15.57
N ALA A 179 -5.81 10.71 16.33
CA ALA A 179 -5.96 9.99 17.60
C ALA A 179 -5.96 8.47 17.39
N ALA A 180 -6.69 7.98 16.39
CA ALA A 180 -6.75 6.56 16.07
C ALA A 180 -5.39 5.97 15.64
N LEU A 181 -4.64 6.69 14.80
CA LEU A 181 -3.29 6.26 14.42
C LEU A 181 -2.33 6.27 15.62
N ARG A 182 -2.45 7.26 16.52
CA ARG A 182 -1.64 7.31 17.75
C ARG A 182 -1.95 6.15 18.67
N GLU A 183 -3.22 5.83 18.83
CA GLU A 183 -3.67 4.72 19.68
C GLU A 183 -3.06 3.39 19.23
N ILE A 184 -3.05 3.10 17.93
CA ILE A 184 -2.42 1.89 17.39
C ILE A 184 -0.89 1.96 17.46
N GLN A 185 -0.29 3.13 17.24
CA GLN A 185 1.15 3.33 17.37
C GLN A 185 1.64 3.12 18.82
N GLU A 186 0.87 3.60 19.81
CA GLU A 186 1.16 3.42 21.24
C GLU A 186 1.14 1.95 21.67
N GLU A 187 0.43 1.09 20.93
CA GLU A 187 0.47 -0.37 21.11
C GLU A 187 1.70 -1.04 20.48
N GLY A 188 2.43 -0.29 19.64
CA GLY A 188 3.71 -0.70 19.04
C GLY A 188 3.70 -0.73 17.52
N ALA A 189 2.55 -0.57 16.86
CA ALA A 189 2.46 -0.59 15.41
C ALA A 189 3.23 0.56 14.76
N LYS A 190 3.67 0.34 13.53
CA LYS A 190 4.34 1.33 12.71
C LYS A 190 3.38 1.96 11.73
N ILE A 191 3.51 3.26 11.50
CA ILE A 191 2.73 3.97 10.50
C ILE A 191 3.67 4.45 9.39
N SER A 192 3.39 4.08 8.15
CA SER A 192 4.11 4.54 6.98
C SER A 192 3.19 5.29 6.01
N ILE A 193 3.75 6.29 5.33
CA ILE A 193 3.05 6.97 4.25
C ILE A 193 3.53 6.42 2.92
N ASP A 194 2.57 5.95 2.15
CA ASP A 194 2.72 5.45 0.80
C ASP A 194 2.50 6.52 -0.28
N ASP A 195 3.04 6.26 -1.46
CA ASP A 195 2.97 7.11 -2.65
C ASP A 195 3.39 8.58 -2.39
N PHE A 196 4.31 8.82 -1.44
CA PHE A 196 4.64 10.17 -1.00
C PHE A 196 5.26 11.00 -2.13
N GLY A 197 4.71 12.19 -2.37
CA GLY A 197 5.18 13.13 -3.40
C GLY A 197 4.37 13.13 -4.69
N THR A 198 3.43 12.19 -4.85
CA THR A 198 2.53 12.11 -6.02
C THR A 198 1.28 12.99 -5.89
N GLY A 199 1.01 13.53 -4.69
CA GLY A 199 -0.18 14.29 -4.33
C GLY A 199 0.08 15.68 -3.72
N TYR A 200 -0.94 16.20 -3.03
CA TYR A 200 -0.86 17.47 -2.30
C TYR A 200 -0.48 17.28 -0.82
N SER A 201 0.82 17.25 -0.55
CA SER A 201 1.34 17.13 0.81
C SER A 201 1.52 18.51 1.44
N SER A 202 0.77 18.82 2.49
CA SER A 202 1.18 19.88 3.40
C SER A 202 2.16 19.29 4.42
N LEU A 203 3.41 19.75 4.37
CA LEU A 203 4.44 19.44 5.38
C LEU A 203 3.96 19.68 6.81
N SER A 204 2.99 20.59 6.99
CA SER A 204 2.37 20.86 8.29
C SER A 204 1.55 19.69 8.83
N TYR A 205 0.93 18.88 7.97
CA TYR A 205 0.18 17.69 8.36
C TYR A 205 1.11 16.53 8.66
N LEU A 206 2.17 16.38 7.85
CA LEU A 206 3.21 15.38 8.07
C LEU A 206 3.80 15.46 9.49
N LYS A 207 3.98 16.68 10.01
CA LYS A 207 4.46 16.90 11.39
C LYS A 207 3.48 16.50 12.50
N LYS A 208 2.17 16.45 12.22
CA LYS A 208 1.12 16.19 13.23
C LYS A 208 0.82 14.70 13.39
N PHE A 209 0.94 13.96 12.30
CA PHE A 209 0.64 12.55 12.24
C PHE A 209 1.75 11.72 12.92
N PRO A 210 1.39 10.61 13.58
CA PRO A 210 2.33 9.72 14.24
C PRO A 210 3.02 8.80 13.23
N ILE A 211 3.84 9.36 12.34
CA ILE A 211 4.48 8.60 11.26
C ILE A 211 5.85 8.10 11.71
N ASP A 212 6.18 6.87 11.31
CA ASP A 212 7.49 6.24 11.51
C ASP A 212 8.32 6.22 10.21
N LYS A 213 7.67 6.07 9.05
CA LYS A 213 8.33 5.81 7.77
C LYS A 213 7.70 6.56 6.59
N LEU A 214 8.54 7.00 5.65
CA LEU A 214 8.12 7.51 4.33
C LEU A 214 8.52 6.53 3.25
N LYS A 215 7.58 6.19 2.36
CA LYS A 215 7.81 5.37 1.17
C LYS A 215 7.99 6.29 -0.03
N ILE A 216 9.14 6.20 -0.72
CA ILE A 216 9.38 6.92 -1.98
C ILE A 216 8.67 6.15 -3.09
N ASP A 217 7.69 6.78 -3.73
CA ASP A 217 6.95 6.15 -4.82
C ASP A 217 7.86 5.69 -5.97
N LYS A 218 7.49 4.57 -6.59
CA LYS A 218 8.20 3.98 -7.72
C LYS A 218 8.35 4.93 -8.90
N SER A 219 7.46 5.91 -9.11
CA SER A 219 7.59 6.86 -10.22
C SER A 219 8.88 7.68 -10.12
N PHE A 220 9.27 8.07 -8.91
CA PHE A 220 10.50 8.83 -8.67
C PHE A 220 11.76 7.97 -8.75
N ILE A 221 11.65 6.65 -8.55
CA ILE A 221 12.77 5.70 -8.71
C ILE A 221 12.93 5.28 -10.17
N LYS A 222 11.82 5.08 -10.89
CA LYS A 222 11.78 4.60 -12.27
C LYS A 222 12.49 5.55 -13.24
N ASP A 223 12.37 6.85 -13.03
CA ASP A 223 12.92 7.87 -13.92
C ASP A 223 14.40 8.17 -13.67
N MET A 224 15.00 7.59 -12.62
CA MET A 224 16.44 7.65 -12.38
C MET A 224 17.19 6.94 -13.52
N ASP A 225 18.23 7.58 -14.02
CA ASP A 225 19.13 6.99 -15.02
C ASP A 225 20.51 6.65 -14.46
N GLU A 226 21.31 5.94 -15.24
CA GLU A 226 22.69 5.55 -14.88
C GLU A 226 23.64 6.75 -14.68
N LYS A 227 23.24 7.96 -15.08
CA LYS A 227 24.01 9.19 -14.92
C LYS A 227 23.52 10.03 -13.73
N HIS A 228 22.66 9.46 -12.88
CA HIS A 228 22.06 10.12 -11.73
C HIS A 228 21.28 11.40 -12.09
N GLN A 229 20.59 11.38 -13.23
CA GLN A 229 19.60 12.41 -13.56
C GLN A 229 18.22 12.03 -12.99
N ASN A 230 17.35 13.03 -12.80
CA ASN A 230 15.99 12.90 -12.27
C ASN A 230 15.93 12.36 -10.82
N THR A 231 16.96 12.64 -10.02
CA THR A 231 17.04 12.19 -8.62
C THR A 231 16.54 13.22 -7.62
N GLU A 232 16.23 14.44 -8.07
CA GLU A 232 16.00 15.61 -7.23
C GLU A 232 14.82 15.42 -6.27
N ILE A 233 13.75 14.74 -6.73
CA ILE A 233 12.57 14.45 -5.90
C ILE A 233 12.90 13.39 -4.84
N ALA A 234 13.60 12.31 -5.22
CA ALA A 234 14.02 11.30 -4.27
C ALA A 234 14.96 11.89 -3.19
N ASP A 235 15.91 12.73 -3.58
CA ASP A 235 16.80 13.43 -2.65
C ASP A 235 16.03 14.35 -1.70
N ALA A 236 15.04 15.08 -2.21
CA ALA A 236 14.19 15.93 -1.38
C ALA A 236 13.42 15.10 -0.34
N ILE A 237 12.86 13.95 -0.73
CA ILE A 237 12.13 13.05 0.19
C ILE A 237 13.08 12.44 1.23
N ILE A 238 14.26 11.96 0.82
CA ILE A 238 15.27 11.42 1.73
C ILE A 238 15.70 12.46 2.77
N ASN A 239 15.98 13.69 2.33
CA ASN A 239 16.38 14.77 3.21
C ASN A 239 15.25 15.23 4.15
N LEU A 240 14.01 15.25 3.66
CA LEU A 240 12.84 15.56 4.46
C LEU A 240 12.65 14.52 5.57
N ALA A 241 12.67 13.23 5.22
CA ALA A 241 12.54 12.14 6.18
C ALA A 241 13.63 12.22 7.25
N ARG A 242 14.88 12.45 6.85
CA ARG A 242 16.01 12.65 7.78
C ARG A 242 15.76 13.83 8.72
N SER A 243 15.29 14.96 8.19
CA SER A 243 15.00 16.17 8.98
C SER A 243 13.88 15.95 10.00
N LEU A 244 12.93 15.06 9.68
CA LEU A 244 11.83 14.67 10.55
C LEU A 244 12.11 13.43 11.41
N ARG A 245 13.31 12.84 11.28
CA ARG A 245 13.73 11.59 11.94
C ARG A 245 12.83 10.39 11.60
N LEU A 246 12.33 10.36 10.38
CA LEU A 246 11.55 9.26 9.81
C LEU A 246 12.48 8.28 9.09
N GLN A 247 12.11 7.01 9.10
CA GLN A 247 12.72 6.01 8.22
C GLN A 247 12.30 6.25 6.77
N VAL A 248 13.12 5.82 5.82
CA VAL A 248 12.81 5.89 4.39
C VAL A 248 12.92 4.50 3.79
N ILE A 249 11.91 4.12 3.02
CA ILE A 249 11.95 2.97 2.12
C ILE A 249 11.76 3.44 0.68
N ALA A 250 12.58 2.94 -0.24
CA ALA A 250 12.41 3.20 -1.66
C ALA A 250 11.64 2.07 -2.33
N GLU A 251 10.60 2.41 -3.10
CA GLU A 251 9.80 1.45 -3.85
C GLU A 251 10.16 1.37 -5.32
N GLY A 252 9.89 0.22 -5.93
CA GLY A 252 10.10 0.05 -7.37
C GLY A 252 11.57 0.06 -7.79
N VAL A 253 12.48 -0.38 -6.91
CA VAL A 253 13.88 -0.60 -7.29
C VAL A 253 13.97 -1.80 -8.24
N GLU A 254 14.46 -1.57 -9.46
CA GLU A 254 14.54 -2.58 -10.52
C GLU A 254 15.95 -2.76 -11.09
N LYS A 255 16.88 -1.82 -10.83
CA LYS A 255 18.22 -1.77 -11.42
C LYS A 255 19.31 -1.54 -10.39
N ASP A 256 20.51 -2.05 -10.66
CA ASP A 256 21.69 -1.89 -9.81
C ASP A 256 22.02 -0.42 -9.54
N TYR A 257 21.99 0.44 -10.57
CA TYR A 257 22.32 1.85 -10.41
C TYR A 257 21.32 2.61 -9.52
N GLN A 258 20.03 2.21 -9.51
CA GLN A 258 19.03 2.77 -8.59
C GLN A 258 19.35 2.38 -7.15
N LEU A 259 19.66 1.09 -6.93
CA LEU A 259 20.06 0.58 -5.64
C LEU A 259 21.29 1.31 -5.09
N HIS A 260 22.36 1.40 -5.88
CA HIS A 260 23.60 2.04 -5.46
C HIS A 260 23.38 3.51 -5.14
N TYR A 261 22.65 4.23 -5.98
CA TYR A 261 22.32 5.64 -5.74
C TYR A 261 21.56 5.85 -4.42
N LEU A 262 20.52 5.04 -4.18
CA LEU A 262 19.71 5.13 -2.98
C LEU A 262 20.53 4.80 -1.72
N LEU A 263 21.39 3.79 -1.80
CA LEU A 263 22.26 3.38 -0.70
C LEU A 263 23.28 4.47 -0.34
N GLU A 264 23.93 5.10 -1.34
CA GLU A 264 24.84 6.22 -1.15
C GLU A 264 24.15 7.42 -0.49
N ASN A 265 22.85 7.60 -0.75
CA ASN A 265 22.02 8.63 -0.12
C ASN A 265 21.43 8.23 1.24
N ASN A 266 21.84 7.08 1.81
CA ASN A 266 21.40 6.52 3.09
C ASN A 266 19.93 6.08 3.12
N CYS A 267 19.38 5.66 1.98
CA CYS A 267 18.15 4.88 1.94
C CYS A 267 18.55 3.39 2.05
N GLU A 268 18.38 2.81 3.24
CA GLU A 268 18.86 1.45 3.55
C GLU A 268 17.79 0.37 3.40
N GLU A 269 16.52 0.75 3.44
CA GLU A 269 15.39 -0.16 3.23
C GLU A 269 14.85 0.03 1.81
N MET A 270 14.69 -1.06 1.07
CA MET A 270 14.24 -1.01 -0.33
C MET A 270 13.27 -2.14 -0.63
N GLN A 271 12.36 -1.87 -1.56
CA GLN A 271 11.40 -2.82 -2.09
C GLN A 271 11.34 -2.66 -3.62
N GLY A 272 11.33 -3.77 -4.35
CA GLY A 272 11.27 -3.71 -5.81
C GLY A 272 11.60 -5.01 -6.51
N TYR A 273 11.39 -5.03 -7.83
CA TYR A 273 11.56 -6.25 -8.63
C TYR A 273 13.01 -6.66 -8.82
N TYR A 274 13.96 -5.77 -8.49
CA TYR A 274 15.36 -6.12 -8.35
C TYR A 274 15.56 -7.28 -7.35
N PHE A 275 14.82 -7.25 -6.23
CA PHE A 275 14.89 -8.30 -5.20
C PHE A 275 13.87 -9.41 -5.45
N SER A 276 12.59 -9.03 -5.57
CA SER A 276 11.51 -9.95 -5.83
C SER A 276 10.26 -9.20 -6.28
N LYS A 277 9.52 -9.81 -7.22
CA LYS A 277 8.12 -9.47 -7.42
C LYS A 277 7.30 -9.85 -6.18
N PRO A 278 6.07 -9.33 -6.02
CA PRO A 278 5.09 -9.89 -5.10
C PRO A 278 4.90 -11.38 -5.39
N VAL A 279 5.00 -12.21 -4.36
CA VAL A 279 4.93 -13.68 -4.46
C VAL A 279 3.92 -14.25 -3.47
N ASN A 280 3.44 -15.47 -3.70
CA ASN A 280 2.55 -16.12 -2.72
C ASN A 280 3.31 -16.50 -1.43
N SER A 281 2.57 -16.88 -0.39
CA SER A 281 3.18 -17.22 0.91
C SER A 281 4.25 -18.33 0.86
N GLU A 282 4.05 -19.38 0.07
CA GLU A 282 5.03 -20.48 -0.06
C GLU A 282 6.34 -20.02 -0.72
N GLN A 283 6.24 -19.16 -1.72
CA GLN A 283 7.40 -18.57 -2.39
C GLN A 283 8.09 -17.57 -1.46
N PHE A 284 7.34 -16.79 -0.68
CA PHE A 284 7.90 -15.88 0.31
C PHE A 284 8.71 -16.64 1.38
N GLU A 285 8.20 -17.77 1.88
CA GLU A 285 8.93 -18.63 2.82
C GLU A 285 10.27 -19.13 2.24
N LYS A 286 10.33 -19.41 0.94
CA LYS A 286 11.59 -19.76 0.27
C LYS A 286 12.57 -18.57 0.24
N LEU A 287 12.08 -17.34 0.08
CA LEU A 287 12.92 -16.14 0.17
C LEU A 287 13.45 -15.94 1.60
N LEU A 288 12.62 -16.16 2.62
CA LEU A 288 13.04 -16.10 4.03
C LEU A 288 14.17 -17.10 4.32
N SER A 289 14.12 -18.30 3.75
CA SER A 289 15.18 -19.31 3.93
C SER A 289 16.53 -18.96 3.27
N LYS A 290 16.54 -17.95 2.38
CA LYS A 290 17.71 -17.52 1.60
C LYS A 290 18.19 -16.12 1.98
N GLN A 291 17.76 -15.56 3.11
CA GLN A 291 18.16 -14.22 3.56
C GLN A 291 19.69 -14.08 3.66
N GLY A 292 20.18 -12.86 3.49
CA GLY A 292 21.61 -12.54 3.41
C GLY A 292 22.18 -12.55 1.98
N THR A 293 21.47 -13.12 0.99
CA THR A 293 21.89 -13.06 -0.42
C THR A 293 21.58 -11.74 -1.12
N PHE A 294 20.78 -10.87 -0.49
CA PHE A 294 20.39 -9.57 -1.06
C PHE A 294 21.31 -8.42 -0.63
N ALA A 295 22.44 -8.73 0.01
CA ALA A 295 23.38 -7.70 0.45
C ALA A 295 23.99 -6.99 -0.77
N ALA A 296 23.90 -5.67 -0.78
CA ALA A 296 24.65 -4.85 -1.70
C ALA A 296 26.13 -4.91 -1.28
N LEU A 297 26.98 -5.42 -2.18
CA LEU A 297 28.44 -5.43 -1.99
C LEU A 297 29.02 -4.02 -2.10
#